data_AF-A0A822FCA0-F1
#
_entry.id   AF-A0A822FCA0-F1
#
_cell.length_a   1.000
_cell.length_b   1.000
_cell.length_c   1.000
_cell.angle_alpha   90.00
_cell.angle_beta   90.00
_cell.angle_gamma   90.00
#
_symmetry.space_group_name_H-M   'P 1'
#
loop_
_entity.id
_entity.type
_entity.pdbx_description
1 polymer ?
#
loop_
_entity_poly.entity_id
_entity_poly.type
_entity_poly.pdbx_seq_one_letter_code
_entity_poly.pdbx_strand_id
1 'polypeptide(L)'
;MAESNVVNRFLDAGQEPTKTLTPIEGYEKKSLVSLEEAVTQIEPPIYNLKTMVWSAKRNSRNPSDNLTPDESASIHLYTMEWPETHQSIYFSINTFNHK
;
A
#
# COMPACT_ATOMS: atom_id res chain seq x y z
N MET A 1 3.43 30.37 3.28
CA MET A 1 4.35 29.21 3.22
C MET A 1 3.57 28.01 3.71
N ALA A 2 3.13 27.16 2.78
CA ALA A 2 2.56 25.87 3.07
C ALA A 2 3.00 25.00 1.89
N GLU A 3 3.98 24.14 2.10
CA GLU A 3 4.26 23.08 1.13
C GLU A 3 3.08 22.13 1.18
N SER A 4 2.21 22.22 0.17
CA SER A 4 1.16 21.25 -0.03
C SER A 4 1.84 19.93 -0.34
N ASN A 5 1.80 19.00 0.62
CA ASN A 5 2.26 17.63 0.44
C ASN A 5 1.21 16.91 -0.41
N VAL A 6 1.26 17.16 -1.73
CA VAL A 6 0.26 16.63 -2.67
C VAL A 6 0.54 15.14 -2.85
N VAL A 7 -0.36 14.30 -2.34
CA VAL A 7 -0.35 12.86 -2.57
C VAL A 7 -0.80 12.63 -4.01
N ASN A 8 0.16 12.71 -4.93
CA ASN A 8 -0.07 12.53 -6.34
C ASN A 8 -0.30 11.05 -6.68
N ARG A 9 -1.42 10.76 -7.34
CA ARG A 9 -1.66 9.47 -7.99
C ARG A 9 -2.27 9.66 -9.38
N PHE A 10 -1.90 8.75 -10.27
CA PHE A 10 -2.14 8.72 -11.72
C PHE A 10 -1.37 9.73 -12.59
N LEU A 11 -1.01 10.92 -12.10
CA LEU A 11 -0.32 11.95 -12.92
C LEU A 11 1.22 11.90 -12.85
N ASP A 12 1.81 11.15 -11.93
CA ASP A 12 3.27 11.12 -11.69
C ASP A 12 4.05 10.19 -12.62
N ALA A 13 3.39 9.47 -13.52
CA ALA A 13 4.07 8.59 -14.47
C ALA A 13 5.14 9.32 -15.31
N GLY A 14 4.99 10.63 -15.53
CA GLY A 14 6.00 11.46 -16.21
C GLY A 14 7.20 11.88 -15.35
N GLN A 15 7.11 11.74 -14.02
CA GLN A 15 8.17 12.05 -13.06
C GLN A 15 8.87 10.81 -12.49
N GLU A 16 8.35 9.61 -12.81
CA GLU A 16 8.98 8.35 -12.42
C GLU A 16 10.41 8.27 -12.98
N PRO A 17 11.42 7.93 -12.16
CA PRO A 17 12.77 7.73 -12.64
C PRO A 17 12.80 6.66 -13.73
N THR A 18 13.47 6.94 -14.85
CA THR A 18 13.75 5.95 -15.91
C THR A 18 14.81 4.92 -15.49
N LYS A 19 14.85 4.58 -14.20
CA LYS A 19 15.73 3.59 -13.62
C LYS A 19 15.02 2.25 -13.62
N THR A 20 15.55 1.29 -14.37
CA THR A 20 15.10 -0.10 -14.27
C THR A 20 15.47 -0.64 -12.89
N LEU A 21 14.47 -0.89 -12.05
CA LEU A 21 14.66 -1.63 -10.81
C LEU A 21 14.81 -3.11 -11.13
N THR A 22 15.71 -3.78 -10.42
CA THR A 22 15.77 -5.24 -10.49
C THR A 22 14.49 -5.82 -9.87
N PRO A 23 13.93 -6.91 -10.42
CA PRO A 23 12.82 -7.61 -9.79
C PRO A 23 13.14 -7.95 -8.33
N ILE A 24 12.12 -7.87 -7.47
CA ILE A 24 12.27 -8.32 -6.08
C ILE A 24 12.22 -9.85 -6.10
N GLU A 25 13.36 -10.48 -5.85
CA GLU A 25 13.51 -11.94 -5.85
C GLU A 25 13.28 -12.56 -4.45
N GLY A 26 12.96 -13.86 -4.43
CA GLY A 26 12.78 -14.67 -3.22
C GLY A 26 11.36 -14.65 -2.63
N TYR A 27 10.54 -13.66 -2.97
CA TYR A 27 9.13 -13.60 -2.53
C TYR A 27 8.23 -14.56 -3.31
N GLU A 28 8.59 -14.91 -4.54
CA GLU A 28 7.88 -15.88 -5.37
C GLU A 28 7.88 -17.30 -4.76
N LYS A 29 8.82 -17.57 -3.84
CA LYS A 29 8.95 -18.85 -3.13
C LYS A 29 8.32 -18.83 -1.74
N LYS A 30 7.88 -17.66 -1.26
CA LYS A 30 7.24 -17.55 0.06
C LYS A 30 5.78 -17.95 -0.04
N SER A 31 5.28 -18.59 1.01
CA SER A 31 3.84 -18.82 1.13
C SER A 31 3.11 -17.49 1.16
N LEU A 32 1.98 -17.43 0.47
CA LEU A 32 1.02 -16.36 0.71
C LEU A 32 0.53 -16.44 2.15
N VAL A 33 0.33 -15.27 2.74
CA VAL A 33 -0.17 -15.07 4.10
C VAL A 33 -1.37 -14.14 4.05
N SER A 34 -2.13 -14.08 5.14
CA SER A 34 -3.22 -13.11 5.24
C SER A 34 -2.69 -11.67 5.20
N LEU A 35 -3.56 -10.73 4.82
CA LEU A 35 -3.19 -9.31 4.82
C LEU A 35 -2.79 -8.82 6.22
N GLU A 36 -3.44 -9.32 7.27
CA GLU A 36 -3.12 -9.01 8.67
C GLU A 36 -1.71 -9.46 9.06
N GLU A 37 -1.32 -10.68 8.68
CA GLU A 37 0.03 -11.20 8.91
C GLU A 37 1.07 -10.38 8.14
N ALA A 38 0.79 -10.06 6.88
CA ALA A 38 1.69 -9.28 6.04
C ALA A 38 2.00 -7.89 6.64
N VAL A 39 0.99 -7.21 7.21
CA VAL A 39 1.18 -5.86 7.75
C VAL A 39 1.81 -5.82 9.14
N THR A 40 1.91 -6.96 9.83
CA THR A 40 2.38 -7.01 11.22
C THR A 40 3.79 -6.41 11.39
N GLN A 41 4.66 -6.57 10.39
CA GLN A 41 6.02 -6.05 10.43
C GLN A 41 6.14 -4.54 10.18
N ILE A 42 5.11 -3.92 9.62
CA ILE A 42 5.08 -2.49 9.24
C ILE A 42 4.05 -1.69 10.04
N GLU A 43 3.48 -2.27 11.08
CA GLU A 43 2.41 -1.67 11.89
C GLU A 43 2.82 -0.41 12.68
N PRO A 44 3.96 -0.37 13.39
CA PRO A 44 4.26 0.73 14.31
C PRO A 44 4.31 2.15 13.71
N PRO A 45 4.78 2.37 12.45
CA PRO A 45 4.82 3.72 11.88
C PRO A 45 3.50 4.18 11.24
N ILE A 46 2.48 3.32 11.10
CA ILE A 46 1.32 3.61 10.25
C ILE A 46 0.05 3.83 11.07
N TYR A 47 -0.55 5.02 10.91
CA TYR A 47 -1.75 5.42 11.62
C TYR A 47 -2.91 4.42 11.45
N ASN A 48 -3.45 3.93 12.56
CA ASN A 48 -4.65 3.09 12.59
C ASN A 48 -4.65 1.93 11.58
N LEU A 49 -3.48 1.33 11.31
CA LEU A 49 -3.32 0.34 10.23
C LEU A 49 -4.31 -0.84 10.34
N LYS A 50 -4.57 -1.36 11.55
CA LYS A 50 -5.55 -2.43 11.75
C LYS A 50 -6.95 -2.05 11.26
N THR A 51 -7.39 -0.83 11.53
CA THR A 51 -8.71 -0.33 11.11
C THR A 51 -8.77 -0.14 9.60
N MET A 52 -7.67 0.31 9.00
CA MET A 52 -7.57 0.47 7.54
C MET A 52 -7.57 -0.89 6.83
N VAL A 53 -6.84 -1.87 7.36
CA VAL A 53 -6.86 -3.27 6.89
C VAL A 53 -8.27 -3.86 6.98
N TRP A 54 -8.94 -3.67 8.12
CA TRP A 54 -10.31 -4.13 8.30
C TRP A 54 -11.27 -3.52 7.26
N SER A 55 -11.14 -2.22 7.01
CA SER A 55 -11.94 -1.49 6.02
C SER A 55 -11.68 -2.01 4.59
N ALA A 56 -10.41 -2.18 4.23
CA ALA A 56 -10.00 -2.72 2.93
C ALA A 56 -10.54 -4.14 2.68
N LYS A 57 -10.45 -5.03 3.69
CA LYS A 57 -11.01 -6.39 3.61
C LYS A 57 -12.52 -6.39 3.49
N ARG A 58 -13.20 -5.53 4.24
CA ARG A 58 -14.67 -5.41 4.16
C ARG A 58 -15.12 -5.01 2.75
N ASN A 59 -14.38 -4.12 2.10
CA ASN A 59 -14.67 -3.67 0.73
C ASN A 59 -14.24 -4.66 -0.36
N SER A 60 -13.50 -5.71 0.00
CA SER A 60 -12.90 -6.66 -0.95
C SER A 60 -13.38 -8.11 -0.74
N ARG A 61 -14.54 -8.31 -0.12
CA ARG A 61 -15.08 -9.65 0.22
C ARG A 61 -15.41 -10.51 -1.00
N ASN A 62 -15.84 -9.87 -2.09
CA ASN A 62 -16.26 -10.54 -3.32
C ASN A 62 -15.52 -9.91 -4.52
N PRO A 63 -14.21 -10.16 -4.64
CA PRO A 63 -13.40 -9.54 -5.69
C PRO A 63 -13.70 -10.13 -7.08
N SER A 64 -13.45 -9.35 -8.13
CA SER A 64 -13.47 -9.79 -9.52
C SER A 64 -12.10 -10.33 -9.97
N ASP A 65 -12.00 -10.74 -11.24
CA ASP A 65 -10.71 -10.95 -11.92
C ASP A 65 -9.82 -12.03 -11.31
N ASN A 66 -10.43 -13.05 -10.69
CA ASN A 66 -9.76 -14.18 -10.04
C ASN A 66 -8.82 -13.81 -8.89
N LEU A 67 -8.96 -12.61 -8.32
CA LEU A 67 -8.23 -12.23 -7.12
C LEU A 67 -8.80 -12.94 -5.89
N THR A 68 -7.93 -13.27 -4.95
CA THR A 68 -8.35 -13.62 -3.59
C THR A 68 -8.83 -12.37 -2.84
N PRO A 69 -9.67 -12.51 -1.81
CA PRO A 69 -10.10 -11.39 -0.99
C PRO A 69 -8.93 -10.60 -0.38
N ASP A 70 -7.85 -11.27 0.01
CA ASP A 70 -6.66 -10.60 0.58
C ASP A 70 -5.85 -9.86 -0.49
N GLU A 71 -5.72 -10.39 -1.71
CA GLU A 71 -5.07 -9.67 -2.82
C GLU A 71 -5.85 -8.40 -3.18
N SER A 72 -7.17 -8.51 -3.35
CA SER A 72 -8.00 -7.33 -3.63
C SER A 72 -7.97 -6.33 -2.47
N ALA A 73 -7.98 -6.81 -1.22
CA ALA A 73 -7.85 -5.96 -0.04
C ALA A 73 -6.50 -5.26 0.03
N SER A 74 -5.41 -5.90 -0.42
CA SER A 74 -4.09 -5.29 -0.46
C SER A 74 -4.03 -4.12 -1.44
N ILE A 75 -4.63 -4.28 -2.63
CA ILE A 75 -4.76 -3.23 -3.64
C ILE A 75 -5.64 -2.09 -3.08
N HIS A 76 -6.77 -2.43 -2.45
CA HIS A 76 -7.66 -1.46 -1.84
C HIS A 76 -6.94 -0.66 -0.73
N LEU A 77 -6.23 -1.34 0.17
CA LEU A 77 -5.46 -0.71 1.25
C LEU A 77 -4.39 0.23 0.68
N TYR A 78 -3.70 -0.19 -0.38
CA TYR A 78 -2.71 0.63 -1.06
C TYR A 78 -3.33 1.87 -1.68
N THR A 79 -4.52 1.76 -2.28
CA THR A 79 -5.15 2.81 -3.11
C THR A 79 -6.15 3.70 -2.39
N MET A 80 -6.71 3.27 -1.26
CA MET A 80 -7.75 4.01 -0.54
C MET A 80 -7.25 5.35 0.02
N GLU A 81 -8.19 6.28 0.19
CA GLU A 81 -7.93 7.56 0.85
C GLU A 81 -7.77 7.38 2.36
N TRP A 82 -6.89 8.21 2.94
CA TRP A 82 -6.63 8.27 4.38
C TRP A 82 -6.96 9.67 4.87
N PRO A 83 -7.31 9.87 6.15
CA PRO A 83 -7.59 11.21 6.68
C PRO A 83 -6.42 12.17 6.39
N GLU A 84 -6.72 13.39 5.95
CA GLU A 84 -5.71 14.38 5.50
C GLU A 84 -4.58 14.64 6.50
N THR A 85 -4.84 14.45 7.79
CA THR A 85 -3.87 14.62 8.88
C THR A 85 -2.87 13.47 9.02
N HIS A 86 -3.02 12.40 8.24
CA HIS A 86 -2.20 11.19 8.36
C HIS A 86 -1.72 10.68 6.99
N GLN A 87 -0.50 10.16 6.98
CA GLN A 87 0.08 9.57 5.77
C GLN A 87 -0.59 8.22 5.48
N SER A 88 -0.88 7.98 4.20
CA SER A 88 -1.36 6.69 3.72
C SER A 88 -0.25 5.66 3.68
N ILE A 89 -0.63 4.37 3.67
CA ILE A 89 0.34 3.27 3.50
C ILE A 89 1.21 3.47 2.26
N TYR A 90 0.65 3.97 1.16
CA TYR A 90 1.37 4.32 -0.07
C TYR A 90 2.51 5.29 0.21
N PHE A 91 2.17 6.40 0.87
CA PHE A 91 3.15 7.43 1.18
C PHE A 91 4.22 6.88 2.11
N SER A 92 3.81 6.17 3.16
CA SER A 92 4.75 5.59 4.13
C SER A 92 5.73 4.64 3.44
N ILE A 93 5.27 3.65 2.68
CA ILE A 93 6.16 2.62 2.12
C ILE A 93 7.05 3.14 0.98
N ASN A 94 6.60 4.13 0.21
CA ASN A 94 7.37 4.69 -0.90
C ASN A 94 8.37 5.78 -0.48
N THR A 95 8.21 6.38 0.70
CA THR A 95 9.18 7.34 1.23
C THR A 95 10.32 6.71 2.03
N PHE A 96 10.19 5.44 2.47
CA PHE A 96 11.26 4.73 3.19
C PHE A 96 12.53 4.45 2.35
N ASN A 97 12.49 4.62 1.02
CA ASN A 97 13.60 4.26 0.10
C ASN A 97 14.73 5.30 -0.07
N HIS A 98 14.95 6.20 0.91
CA HIS A 98 16.00 7.23 0.85
C HIS A 98 17.23 6.98 1.75
N LYS A 99 17.66 5.75 1.96
CA LYS A 99 18.97 5.45 2.58
C LYS A 99 19.81 4.50 1.75
#